data_AF-A0A4Y2ASY0-F1
#
_entry.id   AF-A0A4Y2ASY0-F1
#
_cell.length_a   1.000
_cell.length_b   1.000
_cell.length_c   1.000
_cell.angle_alpha   90.00
_cell.angle_beta   90.00
_cell.angle_gamma   90.00
#
_symmetry.space_group_name_H-M   'P 1'
#
loop_
_entity.id
_entity.type
_entity.pdbx_description
1 polymer ?
#
loop_
_entity_poly.entity_id
_entity_poly.type
_entity_poly.pdbx_seq_one_letter_code
_entity_poly.pdbx_strand_id
1 'polypeptide(L)'
;MENILKEKEELAAKLTSIVPINTTPQDELDFRSATHCSICKKALKGDRVRDHDHQTGRYRAALHSSCNLKFRLSKKIPVVFHNLKNYDGHLIMQEIGKLKDYEISVVPTTMEKYVTFSLSKRYHKFKVSLNFVDSFQFLSTSLEKLVQNLTPDKFNILKENFPHHNISLLLRKGVYPYEYMDSHKKFDEERLPSIDSFESTFTGSGISDDD
;
A
#
# COMPACT_ATOMS: atom_id res chain seq x y z
N MET A 1 3.20 -8.93 -12.92
CA MET A 1 3.73 -9.47 -11.65
C MET A 1 5.19 -9.06 -11.41
N GLU A 2 6.06 -9.12 -12.43
CA GLU A 2 7.49 -8.80 -12.32
C GLU A 2 7.79 -7.46 -11.63
N ASN A 3 7.12 -6.36 -12.02
CA ASN A 3 7.32 -5.05 -11.40
C ASN A 3 6.98 -5.05 -9.89
N ILE A 4 5.91 -5.74 -9.48
CA ILE A 4 5.54 -5.86 -8.07
C ILE A 4 6.61 -6.62 -7.29
N LEU A 5 7.18 -7.68 -7.89
CA LEU A 5 8.26 -8.44 -7.25
C LEU A 5 9.54 -7.63 -7.17
N LYS A 6 9.90 -6.87 -8.22
CA LYS A 6 11.05 -5.97 -8.20
C LYS A 6 10.93 -4.93 -7.07
N GLU A 7 9.79 -4.25 -6.98
CA GLU A 7 9.50 -3.29 -5.91
C GLU A 7 9.57 -3.96 -4.53
N LYS A 8 9.06 -5.19 -4.40
CA LYS A 8 9.16 -5.96 -3.16
C LYS A 8 10.61 -6.17 -2.75
N GLU A 9 11.51 -6.55 -3.67
CA GLU A 9 12.92 -6.79 -3.35
C GLU A 9 13.59 -5.49 -2.86
N GLU A 10 13.30 -4.35 -3.49
CA GLU A 10 13.81 -3.04 -3.06
C GLU A 10 13.31 -2.62 -1.67
N LEU A 11 12.00 -2.78 -1.42
CA LEU A 11 11.41 -2.52 -0.12
C LEU A 11 11.90 -3.50 0.94
N ALA A 12 12.11 -4.78 0.60
CA ALA A 12 12.64 -5.78 1.52
C ALA A 12 14.07 -5.44 1.95
N ALA A 13 14.94 -4.99 1.04
CA ALA A 13 16.27 -4.53 1.38
C ALA A 13 16.23 -3.35 2.37
N LYS A 14 15.40 -2.33 2.09
CA LYS A 14 15.23 -1.15 2.96
C LYS A 14 14.65 -1.53 4.32
N LEU A 15 13.66 -2.42 4.35
CA LEU A 15 13.01 -2.84 5.58
C LEU A 15 13.92 -3.76 6.42
N THR A 16 14.82 -4.53 5.82
CA THR A 16 15.64 -5.49 6.58
C THR A 16 16.98 -4.92 7.02
N SER A 17 17.37 -3.76 6.51
CA SER A 17 18.49 -2.97 7.03
C SER A 17 18.20 -2.48 8.45
N ILE A 18 19.20 -2.60 9.33
CA ILE A 18 19.17 -2.05 10.69
C ILE A 18 20.38 -1.14 10.85
N VAL A 19 20.11 0.16 10.86
CA VAL A 19 21.09 1.18 11.22
C VAL A 19 21.26 1.18 12.73
N PRO A 20 22.50 1.05 13.25
CA PRO A 20 22.76 1.14 14.68
C PRO A 20 22.26 2.47 15.27
N ILE A 21 21.90 2.44 16.55
CA ILE A 21 21.46 3.65 17.24
C ILE A 21 22.56 4.72 17.22
N ASN A 22 22.16 5.94 16.88
CA ASN A 22 22.96 7.15 16.98
C ASN A 22 22.34 8.06 18.04
N THR A 23 23.04 8.22 19.17
CA THR A 23 22.59 9.00 20.33
C THR A 23 23.38 10.30 20.45
N THR A 24 22.66 11.42 20.54
CA THR A 24 23.22 12.71 20.91
C THR A 24 23.30 12.87 22.43
N PRO A 25 24.07 13.86 22.95
CA PRO A 25 24.06 14.17 24.38
C PRO A 25 22.67 14.52 24.92
N GLN A 26 21.84 15.18 24.12
CA GLN A 26 20.45 15.49 24.50
C GLN A 26 19.60 14.22 24.60
N ASP A 27 19.72 13.29 23.65
CA ASP A 27 18.99 12.02 23.69
C ASP A 27 19.33 11.21 24.96
N GLU A 28 20.59 11.27 25.39
CA GLU A 28 21.04 10.60 26.61
C GLU A 28 20.46 11.27 27.87
N LEU A 29 20.35 12.60 27.90
CA LEU A 29 19.67 13.34 28.97
C LEU A 29 18.18 12.99 29.00
N ASP A 30 17.52 12.96 27.85
CA ASP A 30 16.10 12.62 27.73
C ASP A 30 15.85 11.18 28.18
N PHE A 31 16.71 10.23 27.78
CA PHE A 31 16.63 8.84 28.23
C PHE A 31 16.81 8.70 29.76
N ARG A 32 17.80 9.38 30.33
CA ARG A 32 18.10 9.30 31.78
C ARG A 32 17.04 9.95 32.64
N SER A 33 16.47 11.06 32.18
CA SER A 33 15.42 11.80 32.89
C SER A 33 14.03 11.18 32.71
N ALA A 34 13.84 10.32 31.70
CA ALA A 34 12.56 9.64 31.47
C ALA A 34 12.15 8.77 32.67
N THR A 35 10.99 9.11 33.24
CA THR A 35 10.34 8.40 34.35
C THR A 35 9.22 7.47 33.90
N HIS A 36 8.60 7.75 32.74
CA HIS A 36 7.45 7.04 32.20
C HIS A 36 7.70 6.60 30.74
N CYS A 37 7.15 5.46 30.37
CA CYS A 37 7.25 4.91 29.03
C CYS A 37 6.46 5.78 28.04
N SER A 38 7.08 6.20 26.95
CA SER A 38 6.43 7.08 25.97
C SER A 38 5.23 6.44 25.26
N ILE A 39 5.11 5.11 25.24
CA ILE A 39 3.99 4.39 24.62
C ILE A 39 2.86 4.15 25.61
N CYS A 40 3.10 3.36 26.66
CA CYS A 40 2.02 2.95 27.58
C CYS A 40 1.75 3.96 28.70
N LYS A 41 2.57 5.02 28.81
CA LYS A 41 2.49 6.10 29.81
C LYS A 41 2.63 5.66 31.26
N LYS A 42 3.03 4.40 31.53
CA LYS A 42 3.30 3.89 32.88
C LYS A 42 4.77 4.11 33.28
N ALA A 43 5.05 4.16 34.58
CA ALA A 43 6.39 4.35 35.12
C ALA A 43 7.38 3.27 34.61
N LEU A 44 8.57 3.69 34.16
CA LEU A 44 9.63 2.82 33.65
C LEU A 44 10.28 1.99 34.74
N LYS A 45 10.48 2.59 35.92
CA LYS A 45 11.21 1.96 37.05
C LYS A 45 12.57 1.43 36.55
N GLY A 46 12.87 0.15 36.79
CA GLY A 46 14.10 -0.50 36.31
C GLY A 46 14.03 -1.08 34.88
N ASP A 47 12.85 -1.11 34.23
CA ASP A 47 12.68 -1.63 32.88
C ASP A 47 12.67 -0.46 31.88
N ARG A 48 13.86 0.08 31.63
CA ARG A 48 14.07 1.24 30.76
C ARG A 48 15.03 0.91 29.64
N VAL A 49 14.52 0.84 28.41
CA VAL A 49 15.29 0.56 27.19
C VAL A 49 15.22 1.72 26.20
N ARG A 50 16.29 1.90 25.42
CA ARG A 50 16.34 2.91 24.34
C ARG A 50 15.67 2.34 23.09
N ASP A 51 14.59 2.98 22.68
CA ASP A 51 13.99 2.75 21.37
C ASP A 51 14.58 3.70 20.34
N HIS A 52 14.80 3.20 19.12
CA HIS A 52 15.34 3.97 18.01
C HIS A 52 14.74 3.51 16.70
N ASP A 53 14.77 4.39 15.71
CA ASP A 53 14.39 4.07 14.35
C ASP A 53 15.50 3.27 13.67
N HIS A 54 15.20 2.05 13.22
CA HIS A 54 16.16 1.17 12.56
C HIS A 54 16.53 1.62 11.14
N GLN A 55 15.82 2.58 10.54
CA GLN A 55 16.16 3.11 9.21
C GLN A 55 17.09 4.32 9.29
N THR A 56 16.98 5.13 10.35
CA THR A 56 17.75 6.38 10.52
C THR A 56 18.78 6.31 11.65
N GLY A 57 18.68 5.32 12.54
CA GLY A 57 19.47 5.23 13.77
C GLY A 57 19.00 6.20 14.87
N ARG A 58 18.07 7.11 14.60
CA ARG A 58 17.69 8.18 15.53
C ARG A 58 16.98 7.62 16.76
N TYR A 59 17.43 8.01 17.94
CA TYR A 59 16.72 7.77 19.19
C TYR A 59 15.29 8.31 19.11
N ARG A 60 14.33 7.55 19.67
CA ARG A 60 12.91 7.93 19.69
C ARG A 60 12.42 8.20 21.10
N ALA A 61 12.67 7.26 22.02
CA ALA A 61 12.13 7.34 23.36
C ALA A 61 12.72 6.30 24.33
N ALA A 62 12.51 6.54 25.62
CA ALA A 62 12.64 5.55 26.66
C ALA A 62 11.34 4.74 26.78
N LEU A 63 11.44 3.42 26.64
CA LEU A 63 10.29 2.51 26.69
C LEU A 63 10.54 1.38 27.70
N HIS A 64 9.46 0.70 28.09
CA HIS A 64 9.58 -0.66 28.63
C HIS A 64 10.10 -1.61 27.55
N SER A 65 10.84 -2.65 27.95
CA SER A 65 11.31 -3.68 27.02
C SER A 65 10.16 -4.29 26.20
N SER A 66 9.04 -4.60 26.86
CA SER A 66 7.85 -5.14 26.19
C SER A 66 7.20 -4.17 25.19
N CYS A 67 7.19 -2.86 25.48
CA CYS A 67 6.70 -1.84 24.57
C CYS A 67 7.63 -1.71 23.35
N ASN A 68 8.94 -1.69 23.58
CA ASN A 68 9.96 -1.63 22.52
C ASN A 68 9.87 -2.84 21.57
N LEU A 69 9.71 -4.05 22.11
CA LEU A 69 9.54 -5.26 21.29
C LEU A 69 8.31 -5.22 20.39
N LYS A 70 7.23 -4.56 20.83
CA LYS A 70 5.99 -4.39 20.06
C LYS A 70 6.08 -3.22 19.09
N PHE A 71 6.83 -2.18 19.42
CA PHE A 71 7.00 -0.97 18.61
C PHE A 71 8.07 -1.16 17.54
N ARG A 72 7.84 -2.11 16.64
CA ARG A 72 8.74 -2.44 15.54
C ARG A 72 8.07 -2.17 14.21
N LEU A 73 8.85 -1.71 13.24
CA LEU A 73 8.37 -1.56 11.88
C LEU A 73 7.98 -2.92 11.29
N SER A 74 6.71 -3.04 10.89
CA SER A 74 6.18 -4.24 10.26
C SER A 74 6.96 -4.59 8.99
N LYS A 75 7.19 -5.89 8.77
CA LYS A 75 7.72 -6.43 7.51
C LYS A 75 6.62 -6.96 6.59
N LYS A 76 5.36 -6.59 6.87
CA LYS A 76 4.20 -6.83 6.02
C LYS A 76 3.90 -5.55 5.26
N ILE A 77 4.09 -5.60 3.95
CA ILE A 77 3.83 -4.49 3.02
C ILE A 77 2.40 -4.68 2.49
N PRO A 78 1.46 -3.79 2.81
CA PRO A 78 0.12 -3.86 2.25
C PRO A 78 0.15 -3.51 0.75
N VAL A 79 -0.45 -4.37 -0.07
CA VAL A 79 -0.75 -4.09 -1.48
C VAL A 79 -2.25 -3.94 -1.58
N VAL A 80 -2.71 -2.69 -1.69
CA VAL A 80 -4.13 -2.36 -1.59
C VAL A 80 -4.73 -2.25 -2.99
N PHE A 81 -5.74 -3.05 -3.23
CA PHE A 81 -6.60 -2.97 -4.41
C PHE A 81 -8.00 -2.59 -3.96
N HIS A 82 -8.82 -2.04 -4.86
CA HIS A 82 -10.22 -1.77 -4.59
C HIS A 82 -11.07 -2.71 -5.43
N ASN A 83 -11.78 -3.64 -4.76
CA ASN A 83 -12.56 -4.71 -5.35
C ASN A 83 -11.73 -5.86 -5.97
N LEU A 84 -10.55 -6.12 -5.39
CA LEU A 84 -9.62 -7.18 -5.78
C LEU A 84 -10.30 -8.54 -5.95
N LYS A 85 -11.17 -8.89 -4.99
CA LYS A 85 -11.78 -10.22 -4.89
C LYS A 85 -12.60 -10.58 -6.13
N ASN A 86 -13.19 -9.59 -6.80
CA ASN A 86 -14.10 -9.80 -7.92
C ASN A 86 -13.46 -9.55 -9.29
N TYR A 87 -12.35 -8.80 -9.36
CA TYR A 87 -11.68 -8.46 -10.62
C TYR A 87 -10.31 -9.14 -10.70
N ASP A 88 -9.27 -8.52 -10.14
CA ASP A 88 -7.88 -8.90 -10.44
C ASP A 88 -7.37 -10.11 -9.64
N GLY A 89 -8.06 -10.52 -8.58
CA GLY A 89 -7.56 -11.51 -7.62
C GLY A 89 -7.22 -12.86 -8.24
N HIS A 90 -8.08 -13.37 -9.13
CA HIS A 90 -7.87 -14.66 -9.80
C HIS A 90 -6.70 -14.60 -10.81
N LEU A 91 -6.60 -13.51 -11.58
CA LEU A 91 -5.50 -13.27 -12.52
C LEU A 91 -4.14 -13.17 -11.80
N ILE A 92 -4.11 -12.42 -10.70
CA ILE A 92 -2.92 -12.29 -9.86
C ILE A 92 -2.52 -13.64 -9.26
N MET A 93 -3.50 -14.43 -8.79
CA MET A 93 -3.24 -15.74 -8.21
C MET A 93 -2.64 -16.72 -9.23
N GLN A 94 -3.07 -16.68 -10.49
CA GLN A 94 -2.50 -17.51 -11.56
C GLN A 94 -1.00 -17.25 -11.75
N GLU A 95 -0.56 -15.99 -11.66
CA GLU A 95 0.87 -15.64 -11.74
C GLU A 95 1.61 -16.01 -10.45
N ILE A 96 1.00 -15.78 -9.28
CA ILE A 96 1.59 -16.14 -8.00
C ILE A 96 1.81 -17.66 -7.88
N GLY A 97 0.87 -18.47 -8.37
CA GLY A 97 0.97 -19.93 -8.34
C GLY A 97 2.16 -20.50 -9.13
N LYS A 98 2.75 -19.71 -10.04
CA LYS A 98 3.97 -20.08 -10.79
C LYS A 98 5.25 -19.85 -9.98
N LEU A 99 5.20 -19.10 -8.89
CA LEU A 99 6.36 -18.73 -8.08
C LEU A 99 6.74 -19.87 -7.13
N LYS A 100 7.99 -20.35 -7.21
CA LYS A 100 8.48 -21.47 -6.39
C LYS A 100 9.15 -21.04 -5.07
N ASP A 101 9.76 -19.84 -5.05
CA ASP A 101 10.60 -19.39 -3.94
C ASP A 101 9.85 -18.52 -2.90
N TYR A 102 8.52 -18.63 -2.89
CA TYR A 102 7.67 -17.83 -2.01
C TYR A 102 6.71 -18.71 -1.21
N GLU A 103 6.51 -18.33 0.04
CA GLU A 103 5.47 -18.89 0.88
C GLU A 103 4.17 -18.12 0.61
N ILE A 104 3.18 -18.84 0.10
CA ILE A 104 1.86 -18.30 -0.24
C ILE A 104 0.88 -18.67 0.87
N SER A 105 0.17 -17.68 1.39
CA SER A 105 -0.94 -17.88 2.33
C SER A 105 -2.18 -17.18 1.80
N VAL A 106 -3.31 -17.90 1.73
CA VAL A 106 -4.55 -17.43 1.12
C VAL A 106 -5.71 -17.65 2.08
N VAL A 107 -6.63 -16.68 2.14
CA VAL A 107 -7.94 -16.84 2.77
C VAL A 107 -8.99 -16.84 1.65
N PRO A 108 -9.36 -18.02 1.12
CA PRO A 108 -10.33 -18.12 0.03
C PRO A 108 -11.78 -17.98 0.53
N THR A 109 -12.65 -17.44 -0.30
CA THR A 109 -14.11 -17.61 -0.19
C THR A 109 -14.59 -18.67 -1.18
N THR A 110 -14.05 -18.66 -2.39
CA THR A 110 -14.27 -19.68 -3.42
C THR A 110 -12.93 -20.00 -4.08
N MET A 111 -12.93 -20.89 -5.09
CA MET A 111 -11.73 -21.20 -5.87
C MET A 111 -11.17 -20.00 -6.64
N GLU A 112 -12.00 -19.01 -6.96
CA GLU A 112 -11.62 -17.82 -7.73
C GLU A 112 -11.64 -16.53 -6.90
N LYS A 113 -12.32 -16.54 -5.76
CA LYS A 113 -12.51 -15.36 -4.92
C LYS A 113 -11.73 -15.49 -3.62
N TYR A 114 -10.76 -14.61 -3.42
CA TYR A 114 -9.91 -14.57 -2.23
C TYR A 114 -10.20 -13.32 -1.41
N VAL A 115 -10.38 -13.48 -0.10
CA VAL A 115 -10.56 -12.36 0.84
C VAL A 115 -9.25 -11.57 0.96
N THR A 116 -8.15 -12.29 1.11
CA THR A 116 -6.79 -11.76 1.15
C THR A 116 -5.85 -12.90 0.80
N PHE A 117 -4.69 -12.55 0.25
CA PHE A 117 -3.58 -13.47 0.11
C PHE A 117 -2.27 -12.73 0.36
N SER A 118 -1.23 -13.50 0.66
CA SER A 118 0.08 -12.95 0.94
C SER A 118 1.18 -13.77 0.32
N LEU A 119 2.24 -13.06 -0.07
CA LEU A 119 3.41 -13.60 -0.72
C LEU A 119 4.64 -13.26 0.14
N SER A 120 5.11 -14.25 0.88
CA SER A 120 6.21 -14.12 1.84
C SER A 120 7.51 -14.71 1.31
N LYS A 121 8.63 -14.05 1.62
CA LYS A 121 9.98 -14.58 1.36
C LYS A 121 10.90 -14.21 2.52
N ARG A 122 11.89 -15.07 2.79
CA ARG A 122 12.89 -14.85 3.84
C ARG A 122 14.03 -13.98 3.30
N TYR A 123 14.43 -13.00 4.09
CA TYR A 123 15.53 -12.07 3.83
C TYR A 123 16.42 -12.05 5.07
N HIS A 124 17.54 -12.76 5.02
CA HIS A 124 18.38 -13.04 6.20
C HIS A 124 17.55 -13.58 7.38
N LYS A 125 17.51 -12.84 8.50
CA LYS A 125 16.77 -13.19 9.73
C LYS A 125 15.29 -12.77 9.69
N PHE A 126 14.86 -12.04 8.66
CA PHE A 126 13.53 -11.48 8.56
C PHE A 126 12.67 -12.22 7.53
N LYS A 127 11.36 -12.20 7.73
CA LYS A 127 10.37 -12.62 6.72
C LYS A 127 9.64 -11.36 6.25
N VAL A 128 9.72 -11.06 4.96
CA VAL A 128 9.03 -9.91 4.36
C VAL A 128 7.88 -10.42 3.51
N SER A 129 6.68 -9.90 3.77
CA SER A 129 5.44 -10.34 3.16
C SER A 129 4.79 -9.22 2.38
N LEU A 130 4.40 -9.49 1.13
CA LEU A 130 3.39 -8.67 0.46
C LEU A 130 2.03 -9.19 0.92
N ASN A 131 1.15 -8.30 1.36
CA ASN A 131 -0.17 -8.64 1.85
C ASN A 131 -1.20 -7.94 0.98
N PHE A 132 -1.84 -8.69 0.10
CA PHE A 132 -2.86 -8.18 -0.81
C PHE A 132 -4.17 -8.02 -0.06
N VAL A 133 -4.68 -6.80 -0.05
CA VAL A 133 -5.88 -6.42 0.69
C VAL A 133 -6.87 -5.80 -0.28
N ASP A 134 -8.12 -6.23 -0.15
CA ASP A 134 -9.24 -5.64 -0.85
C ASP A 134 -9.90 -4.56 0.01
N SER A 135 -9.72 -3.30 -0.36
CA SER A 135 -10.32 -2.18 0.36
C SER A 135 -11.83 -2.12 0.25
N PHE A 136 -12.44 -2.73 -0.78
CA PHE A 136 -13.90 -2.74 -0.93
C PHE A 136 -14.60 -3.51 0.20
N GLN A 137 -13.89 -4.41 0.89
CA GLN A 137 -14.45 -5.16 2.02
C GLN A 137 -14.70 -4.31 3.27
N PHE A 138 -14.06 -3.15 3.38
CA PHE A 138 -14.29 -2.19 4.47
C PHE A 138 -14.66 -0.78 3.98
N LEU A 139 -14.61 -0.54 2.67
CA LEU A 139 -15.08 0.66 1.98
C LEU A 139 -16.01 0.22 0.83
N SER A 140 -17.19 -0.28 1.17
CA SER A 140 -18.11 -0.99 0.27
C SER A 140 -18.90 -0.06 -0.67
N THR A 141 -18.20 0.82 -1.37
CA THR A 141 -18.76 1.74 -2.37
C THR A 141 -17.69 2.06 -3.41
N SER A 142 -18.07 2.63 -4.56
CA SER A 142 -17.11 2.95 -5.63
C SER A 142 -16.05 3.95 -5.18
N LEU A 143 -14.86 3.89 -5.79
CA LEU A 143 -13.81 4.89 -5.60
C LEU A 143 -14.33 6.31 -5.86
N GLU A 144 -15.16 6.50 -6.88
CA GLU A 144 -15.83 7.78 -7.16
C GLU A 144 -16.59 8.33 -5.95
N LYS A 145 -17.45 7.51 -5.33
CA LYS A 145 -18.20 7.91 -4.14
C LYS A 145 -17.28 8.15 -2.94
N LEU A 146 -16.21 7.35 -2.79
CA LEU A 146 -15.22 7.57 -1.73
C LEU A 146 -14.49 8.90 -1.89
N VAL A 147 -14.14 9.27 -3.12
CA VAL A 147 -13.49 10.54 -3.42
C VAL A 147 -14.43 11.71 -3.18
N GLN A 148 -15.69 11.63 -3.62
CA GLN A 148 -16.71 12.66 -3.41
C GLN A 148 -17.00 12.93 -1.91
N ASN A 149 -16.81 11.93 -1.05
CA ASN A 149 -16.98 12.07 0.39
C ASN A 149 -15.80 12.75 1.11
N LEU A 150 -14.72 13.09 0.39
CA LEU A 150 -13.54 13.71 0.94
C LEU A 150 -13.34 15.12 0.38
N THR A 151 -12.86 16.02 1.23
CA THR A 151 -12.48 17.36 0.81
C THR A 151 -11.11 17.34 0.11
N PRO A 152 -10.84 18.24 -0.86
CA PRO A 152 -9.59 18.24 -1.62
C PRO A 152 -8.29 18.35 -0.78
N ASP A 153 -8.35 18.86 0.45
CA ASP A 153 -7.21 18.91 1.39
C ASP A 153 -6.81 17.54 1.96
N LYS A 154 -7.63 16.50 1.79
CA LYS A 154 -7.32 15.14 2.25
C LYS A 154 -6.42 14.35 1.30
N PHE A 155 -6.19 14.86 0.09
CA PHE A 155 -5.43 14.18 -0.97
C PHE A 155 -3.95 14.59 -1.02
N ASN A 156 -3.29 14.69 0.14
CA ASN A 156 -1.90 15.17 0.23
C ASN A 156 -0.92 14.27 -0.54
N ILE A 157 -1.02 12.95 -0.36
CA ILE A 157 -0.16 11.98 -1.06
C ILE A 157 -0.31 12.10 -2.57
N LEU A 158 -1.54 12.27 -3.07
CA LEU A 158 -1.80 12.45 -4.50
C LEU A 158 -1.14 13.73 -5.01
N LYS A 159 -1.30 14.85 -4.30
CA LYS A 159 -0.68 16.14 -4.66
C LYS A 159 0.84 16.09 -4.65
N GLU A 160 1.44 15.40 -3.68
CA GLU A 160 2.89 15.24 -3.55
C GLU A 160 3.48 14.44 -4.72
N ASN A 161 2.76 13.42 -5.21
CA ASN A 161 3.22 12.58 -6.33
C ASN A 161 2.89 13.18 -7.71
N PHE A 162 1.90 14.07 -7.79
CA PHE A 162 1.46 14.69 -9.04
C PHE A 162 1.39 16.23 -8.95
N PRO A 163 2.50 16.92 -8.57
CA PRO A 163 2.47 18.36 -8.25
C PRO A 163 2.15 19.27 -9.45
N HIS A 164 2.41 18.80 -10.66
CA HIS A 164 2.20 19.56 -11.90
C HIS A 164 0.93 19.15 -12.67
N HIS A 165 0.10 18.26 -12.10
CA HIS A 165 -1.11 17.79 -12.76
C HIS A 165 -2.34 18.53 -12.24
N ASN A 166 -3.38 18.58 -13.07
CA ASN A 166 -4.67 19.08 -12.64
C ASN A 166 -5.33 18.07 -11.69
N ILE A 167 -5.26 18.37 -10.38
CA ILE A 167 -5.80 17.53 -9.32
C ILE A 167 -7.30 17.30 -9.49
N SER A 168 -8.07 18.27 -10.01
CA SER A 168 -9.52 18.08 -10.18
C SER A 168 -9.83 16.94 -11.15
N LEU A 169 -8.99 16.73 -12.18
CA LEU A 169 -9.13 15.61 -13.11
C LEU A 169 -8.76 14.28 -12.44
N LEU A 170 -7.71 14.24 -11.62
CA LEU A 170 -7.30 13.03 -10.90
C LEU A 170 -8.31 12.57 -9.84
N LEU A 171 -9.20 13.46 -9.39
CA LEU A 171 -10.27 13.15 -8.44
C LEU A 171 -11.57 12.71 -9.12
N ARG A 172 -11.63 12.72 -10.45
CA ARG A 172 -12.80 12.26 -11.20
C ARG A 172 -12.58 10.83 -11.70
N LYS A 173 -13.69 10.11 -11.89
CA LYS A 173 -13.68 8.85 -12.61
C LYS A 173 -13.47 9.14 -14.09
N GLY A 174 -12.42 8.59 -14.69
CA GLY A 174 -12.20 8.69 -16.13
C GLY A 174 -13.18 7.82 -16.91
N VAL A 175 -13.43 8.20 -18.16
CA VAL A 175 -14.20 7.39 -19.12
C VAL A 175 -13.25 6.49 -19.92
N TYR A 176 -13.70 5.28 -20.25
CA TYR A 176 -12.97 4.32 -21.04
C TYR A 176 -13.87 3.77 -22.16
N PRO A 177 -13.42 3.74 -23.42
CA PRO A 177 -14.26 3.33 -24.55
C PRO A 177 -14.23 1.80 -24.69
N TYR A 178 -15.00 1.10 -23.84
CA TYR A 178 -14.96 -0.37 -23.76
C TYR A 178 -15.29 -1.05 -25.09
N GLU A 179 -16.27 -0.53 -25.82
CA GLU A 179 -16.72 -1.03 -27.12
C GLU A 179 -15.65 -0.87 -28.20
N TYR A 180 -14.91 0.24 -28.18
CA TYR A 180 -13.82 0.49 -29.10
C TYR A 180 -12.60 -0.40 -28.82
N MET A 181 -12.36 -0.72 -27.55
CA MET A 181 -11.21 -1.50 -27.10
C MET A 181 -11.44 -3.02 -27.25
N ASP A 182 -11.79 -3.43 -28.47
CA ASP A 182 -12.18 -4.79 -28.82
C ASP A 182 -10.99 -5.73 -29.12
N SER A 183 -9.78 -5.18 -29.22
CA SER A 183 -8.59 -5.92 -29.65
C SER A 183 -7.30 -5.33 -29.10
N HIS A 184 -6.29 -6.18 -28.92
CA HIS A 184 -4.99 -5.75 -28.41
C HIS A 184 -4.28 -4.74 -29.32
N LYS A 185 -4.56 -4.75 -30.63
CA LYS A 185 -3.97 -3.81 -31.59
C LYS A 185 -4.33 -2.35 -31.29
N LYS A 186 -5.47 -2.11 -30.63
CA LYS A 186 -5.94 -0.78 -30.24
C LYS A 186 -5.00 -0.10 -29.22
N PHE A 187 -4.24 -0.88 -28.46
CA PHE A 187 -3.23 -0.35 -27.54
C PHE A 187 -1.98 0.18 -28.25
N ASP A 188 -1.76 -0.19 -29.51
CA ASP A 188 -0.63 0.29 -30.32
C ASP A 188 -0.97 1.58 -31.10
N GLU A 189 -2.21 2.07 -31.00
CA GLU A 189 -2.64 3.30 -31.68
C GLU A 189 -2.03 4.54 -31.00
N GLU A 190 -1.48 5.45 -31.81
CA GLU A 190 -0.78 6.65 -31.32
C GLU A 190 -1.72 7.84 -31.07
N ARG A 191 -3.03 7.66 -31.26
CA ARG A 191 -4.03 8.73 -31.14
C ARG A 191 -5.21 8.24 -30.33
N LEU A 192 -5.82 9.17 -29.60
CA LEU A 192 -7.06 8.89 -28.90
C LEU A 192 -8.19 8.61 -29.92
N PRO A 193 -9.11 7.69 -29.60
CA PRO A 193 -10.29 7.49 -30.42
C PRO A 193 -11.19 8.74 -30.40
N SER A 194 -12.05 8.86 -31.41
CA SER A 194 -13.03 9.96 -31.47
C SER A 194 -14.05 9.85 -30.33
N ILE A 195 -14.70 10.96 -29.99
CA ILE A 195 -15.80 11.00 -28.99
C ILE A 195 -16.89 9.96 -29.32
N ASP A 196 -17.23 9.79 -30.60
CA ASP A 196 -18.22 8.80 -31.05
C ASP A 196 -17.85 7.35 -30.68
N SER A 197 -16.57 7.07 -30.46
CA SER A 197 -16.09 5.74 -30.09
C SER A 197 -16.30 5.41 -28.61
N PHE A 198 -16.79 6.36 -27.80
CA PHE A 198 -17.08 6.16 -26.38
C PHE A 198 -18.56 5.82 -26.12
N GLU A 199 -19.34 5.51 -27.17
CA GLU A 199 -20.71 5.03 -27.01
C GLU A 199 -20.73 3.68 -26.27
N SER A 200 -21.38 3.68 -25.10
CA SER A 200 -21.54 2.48 -24.28
C SER A 200 -22.82 1.76 -24.66
N THR A 201 -22.68 0.50 -25.09
CA THR A 201 -23.83 -0.40 -25.37
C THR A 201 -24.64 -0.67 -24.11
N PHE A 202 -24.02 -0.58 -22.93
CA PHE A 202 -24.69 -0.78 -21.65
C PHE A 202 -25.62 0.38 -21.28
N THR A 203 -25.25 1.62 -21.59
CA THR A 203 -26.08 2.80 -21.30
C THR A 203 -26.85 3.33 -22.50
N GLY A 204 -26.47 2.93 -23.72
CA GLY A 204 -27.02 3.47 -24.97
C GLY A 204 -26.67 4.93 -25.20
N SER A 205 -25.55 5.40 -24.64
CA SER A 205 -25.16 6.81 -24.67
C SER A 205 -23.64 6.97 -24.80
N GLY A 206 -23.21 8.02 -25.49
CA GLY A 206 -21.81 8.47 -25.53
C GLY A 206 -21.41 9.36 -24.35
N ILE A 207 -20.31 10.08 -24.52
CA ILE A 207 -19.76 11.05 -23.55
C ILE A 207 -20.00 12.49 -24.01
N SER A 208 -19.85 13.43 -23.08
CA SER A 208 -19.90 14.87 -23.32
C SER A 208 -18.51 15.51 -23.31
N ASP A 209 -18.40 16.77 -23.74
CA ASP A 209 -17.15 17.54 -23.64
C ASP A 209 -16.68 17.76 -22.19
N ASP A 210 -17.56 17.60 -21.21
CA ASP A 210 -17.25 17.74 -19.78
C ASP A 210 -16.65 16.47 -19.16
N ASP A 211 -16.74 15.32 -19.84
CA ASP A 211 -16.28 14.00 -19.39
C ASP A 211 -14.82 13.70 -19.77
#